data_AF-A0A7K2L2T8-F1
#
_entry.id   AF-A0A7K2L2T8-F1
#
_cell.length_a   1.000
_cell.length_b   1.000
_cell.length_c   1.000
_cell.angle_alpha   90.00
_cell.angle_beta   90.00
_cell.angle_gamma   90.00
#
_symmetry.space_group_name_H-M   'P 1'
#
loop_
_entity.id
_entity.type
_entity.pdbx_description
1 polymer ?
#
loop_
_entity_poly.entity_id
_entity_poly.type
_entity_poly.pdbx_seq_one_letter_code
_entity_poly.pdbx_strand_id
1 'polypeptide(L)'
;SPAQSADVADTSPRVMTPRLAWPIVIATHVEYLAVGTAFLLREGLPGLRGALYATALAAVVALQAYHSLPRPPGVRPRCAPWTLGAQIVLALGVLALPDGPYPQLAAFAVASTLIVLPARTGPPAAVALTAVTAGAMLARTDGPGVHGTAVLLLDVVVIALVFYGLALLTGLVHQVREAREALASLAVARERRRIARDVHDLLGHGLSAIALKGELAARDPDALRAAGHLADAARLARRALADLRAIPGQAVTLTL
;
A
#
# COMPACT_ATOMS: atom_id res chain seq x y z
N SER A 1 -6.46 -14.48 -48.41
CA SER A 1 -7.35 -13.93 -47.37
C SER A 1 -6.65 -14.09 -46.03
N PRO A 2 -5.92 -13.09 -45.54
CA PRO A 2 -5.09 -13.25 -44.35
C PRO A 2 -5.92 -13.04 -43.08
N ALA A 3 -5.96 -14.13 -42.30
CA ALA A 3 -5.76 -14.18 -40.86
C ALA A 3 -6.45 -13.11 -39.98
N GLN A 4 -7.57 -13.52 -39.38
CA GLN A 4 -7.80 -13.50 -37.93
C GLN A 4 -6.75 -12.74 -37.11
N SER A 5 -6.95 -11.44 -36.97
CA SER A 5 -6.42 -10.65 -35.87
C SER A 5 -7.19 -11.02 -34.60
N ALA A 6 -6.67 -11.99 -33.86
CA ALA A 6 -7.12 -12.26 -32.50
C ALA A 6 -6.83 -11.01 -31.64
N ASP A 7 -7.90 -10.28 -31.34
CA ASP A 7 -7.99 -9.24 -30.34
C ASP A 7 -7.67 -9.90 -28.98
N VAL A 8 -6.40 -9.87 -28.58
CA VAL A 8 -5.96 -10.28 -27.25
C VAL A 8 -6.46 -9.20 -26.31
N ALA A 9 -7.68 -9.42 -25.80
CA ALA A 9 -8.25 -8.65 -24.72
C ALA A 9 -7.23 -8.58 -23.58
N ASP A 10 -6.76 -7.36 -23.31
CA ASP A 10 -5.93 -7.00 -22.18
C ASP A 10 -6.65 -7.37 -20.88
N THR A 11 -6.36 -8.58 -20.38
CA THR A 11 -6.88 -9.13 -19.13
C THR A 11 -5.95 -8.83 -17.95
N SER A 12 -5.09 -7.81 -18.09
CA SER A 12 -4.35 -7.26 -16.96
C SER A 12 -5.37 -6.84 -15.88
N PRO A 13 -5.35 -7.45 -14.68
CA PRO A 13 -6.27 -7.06 -13.62
C PRO A 13 -6.02 -5.59 -13.34
N ARG A 14 -7.02 -4.73 -13.63
CA ARG A 14 -6.91 -3.27 -13.46
C ARG A 14 -6.42 -2.98 -12.04
N VAL A 15 -5.13 -2.69 -11.92
CA VAL A 15 -4.45 -2.57 -10.63
C VAL A 15 -4.90 -1.24 -10.02
N MET A 16 -5.82 -1.27 -9.05
CA MET A 16 -6.37 -0.07 -8.42
C MET A 16 -5.26 0.83 -7.86
N THR A 17 -4.94 1.93 -8.55
CA THR A 17 -3.92 2.91 -8.13
C THR A 17 -4.27 3.50 -6.77
N PRO A 18 -3.29 3.91 -5.93
CA PRO A 18 -3.59 4.62 -4.68
C PRO A 18 -4.46 5.86 -4.92
N ARG A 19 -4.43 6.41 -6.15
CA ARG A 19 -5.33 7.47 -6.62
C ARG A 19 -6.84 7.10 -6.59
N LEU A 20 -7.19 5.81 -6.59
CA LEU A 20 -8.58 5.32 -6.43
C LEU A 20 -9.00 5.12 -4.97
N ALA A 21 -8.06 4.96 -4.03
CA ALA A 21 -8.38 4.89 -2.60
C ALA A 21 -8.75 6.26 -2.03
N TRP A 22 -8.12 7.32 -2.53
CA TRP A 22 -8.37 8.71 -2.11
C TRP A 22 -9.83 9.15 -2.27
N PRO A 23 -10.51 8.93 -3.42
CA PRO A 23 -11.93 9.23 -3.57
C PRO A 23 -12.80 8.56 -2.53
N ILE A 24 -12.53 7.28 -2.20
CA ILE A 24 -13.30 6.54 -1.20
C ILE A 24 -13.08 7.17 0.18
N VAL A 25 -11.82 7.40 0.56
CA VAL A 25 -11.48 8.02 1.85
C VAL A 25 -12.12 9.40 1.98
N ILE A 26 -11.99 10.24 0.96
CA ILE A 26 -12.57 11.59 0.95
C ILE A 26 -14.09 11.50 1.01
N ALA A 27 -14.73 10.68 0.18
CA ALA A 27 -16.17 10.51 0.15
C ALA A 27 -16.72 10.07 1.51
N THR A 28 -16.09 9.08 2.16
CA THR A 28 -16.50 8.63 3.51
C THR A 28 -16.36 9.77 4.54
N HIS A 29 -15.26 10.52 4.55
CA HIS A 29 -15.12 11.63 5.51
C HIS A 29 -16.11 12.78 5.23
N VAL A 30 -16.37 13.09 3.96
CA VAL A 30 -17.35 14.10 3.54
C VAL A 30 -18.76 13.68 3.91
N GLU A 31 -19.12 12.41 3.71
CA GLU A 31 -20.40 11.83 4.11
C GLU A 31 -20.63 12.01 5.61
N TYR A 32 -19.66 11.59 6.45
CA TYR A 32 -19.80 11.73 7.90
C TYR A 32 -19.80 13.20 8.38
N LEU A 33 -19.06 14.08 7.71
CA LEU A 33 -19.12 15.52 7.98
C LEU A 33 -20.52 16.08 7.63
N ALA A 34 -21.10 15.65 6.51
CA ALA A 34 -22.44 16.03 6.10
C ALA A 34 -23.51 15.51 7.07
N VAL A 35 -23.40 14.25 7.52
CA VAL A 35 -24.29 13.67 8.54
C VAL A 35 -24.21 14.45 9.85
N GLY A 36 -23.00 14.75 10.35
CA GLY A 36 -22.82 15.54 11.57
C GLY A 36 -23.35 16.97 11.44
N THR A 37 -23.23 17.57 10.26
CA THR A 37 -23.77 18.92 9.98
C THR A 37 -25.29 18.89 9.89
N ALA A 38 -25.88 17.91 9.21
CA ALA A 38 -27.32 17.73 9.14
C ALA A 38 -27.94 17.51 10.53
N PHE A 39 -27.25 16.74 11.38
CA PHE A 39 -27.61 16.55 12.77
C PHE A 39 -27.61 17.87 13.56
N LEU A 40 -26.53 18.66 13.43
CA LEU A 40 -26.43 19.98 14.06
C LEU A 40 -27.57 20.92 13.63
N LEU A 41 -27.91 20.92 12.34
CA LEU A 41 -29.01 21.73 11.80
C LEU A 41 -30.39 21.27 12.32
N ARG A 42 -30.57 19.96 12.55
CA ARG A 42 -31.81 19.38 13.05
C ARG A 42 -32.04 19.69 14.53
N GLU A 43 -31.01 19.59 15.36
CA GLU A 43 -31.09 19.87 16.79
C GLU A 43 -31.18 21.37 17.09
N GLY A 44 -30.73 22.24 16.17
CA GLY A 44 -30.91 23.68 16.29
C GLY A 44 -30.16 24.31 17.46
N LEU A 45 -28.97 23.80 17.80
CA LEU A 45 -28.16 24.28 18.94
C LEU A 45 -27.86 25.80 18.84
N PRO A 46 -28.34 26.64 19.77
CA PRO A 46 -28.20 28.08 19.65
C PRO A 46 -26.79 28.61 20.00
N GLY A 47 -26.38 29.67 19.32
CA GLY A 47 -25.25 30.52 19.70
C GLY A 47 -23.89 29.80 19.85
N LEU A 48 -23.24 30.01 21.00
CA LEU A 48 -21.90 29.48 21.29
C LEU A 48 -21.84 27.94 21.24
N ARG A 49 -22.91 27.25 21.63
CA ARG A 49 -22.92 25.77 21.72
C ARG A 49 -22.89 25.12 20.35
N GLY A 50 -23.69 25.63 19.41
CA GLY A 50 -23.65 25.19 18.02
C GLY A 50 -22.27 25.44 17.40
N ALA A 51 -21.66 26.59 17.69
CA ALA A 51 -20.29 26.89 17.24
C ALA A 51 -19.24 25.93 17.84
N LEU A 52 -19.34 25.60 19.13
CA LEU A 52 -18.46 24.64 19.79
C LEU A 52 -18.59 23.23 19.19
N TYR A 53 -19.82 22.76 18.98
CA TYR A 53 -20.06 21.46 18.35
C TYR A 53 -19.54 21.42 16.91
N ALA A 54 -19.85 22.44 16.09
CA ALA A 54 -19.36 22.53 14.71
C ALA A 54 -17.83 22.53 14.65
N THR A 55 -17.19 23.27 15.56
CA THR A 55 -15.72 23.32 15.66
C THR A 55 -15.15 21.97 16.08
N ALA A 56 -15.76 21.31 17.07
CA ALA A 56 -15.35 19.98 17.51
C ALA A 56 -15.54 18.93 16.40
N LEU A 57 -16.66 18.95 15.69
CA LEU A 57 -16.93 18.07 14.55
C LEU A 57 -15.87 18.26 13.45
N ALA A 58 -15.62 19.50 13.02
CA ALA A 58 -14.62 19.80 12.01
C ALA A 58 -13.21 19.36 12.45
N ALA A 59 -12.84 19.63 13.70
CA ALA A 59 -11.55 19.23 14.25
C ALA A 59 -11.41 17.70 14.36
N VAL A 60 -12.43 17.00 14.85
CA VAL A 60 -12.43 15.53 14.97
C VAL A 60 -12.37 14.86 13.61
N VAL A 61 -13.14 15.33 12.62
CA VAL A 61 -13.08 14.80 11.24
C VAL A 61 -11.72 15.08 10.61
N ALA A 62 -11.12 16.25 10.82
CA ALA A 62 -9.79 16.56 10.34
C ALA A 62 -8.70 15.67 10.98
N LEU A 63 -8.79 15.45 12.29
CA LEU A 63 -7.89 14.54 13.02
C LEU A 63 -8.08 13.09 12.54
N GLN A 64 -9.32 12.65 12.34
CA GLN A 64 -9.62 11.34 11.79
C GLN A 64 -9.03 11.16 10.38
N ALA A 65 -9.21 12.15 9.51
CA ALA A 65 -8.66 12.14 8.17
C ALA A 65 -7.13 12.03 8.25
N TYR A 66 -6.49 12.84 9.09
CA TYR A 66 -5.07 12.77 9.35
C TYR A 66 -4.63 11.37 9.82
N HIS A 67 -5.32 10.74 10.78
CA HIS A 67 -4.99 9.38 11.23
C HIS A 67 -5.21 8.33 10.14
N SER A 68 -6.25 8.47 9.32
CA SER A 68 -6.64 7.51 8.28
C SER A 68 -5.86 7.65 6.96
N LEU A 69 -5.00 8.68 6.82
CA LEU A 69 -4.16 8.84 5.64
C LEU A 69 -3.29 7.58 5.39
N PRO A 70 -3.22 7.09 4.13
CA PRO A 70 -2.35 5.97 3.78
C PRO A 70 -0.90 6.28 4.13
N ARG A 71 -0.24 5.37 4.86
CA ARG A 71 1.17 5.49 5.27
C ARG A 71 1.92 4.20 5.00
N PRO A 72 3.25 4.27 4.78
CA PRO A 72 4.08 3.08 4.69
C PRO A 72 3.97 2.21 5.96
N PRO A 73 4.13 0.88 5.84
CA PRO A 73 4.07 -0.02 6.98
C PRO A 73 5.02 0.39 8.10
N GLY A 74 4.51 0.43 9.34
CA GLY A 74 5.29 0.79 10.53
C GLY A 74 5.47 2.29 10.77
N VAL A 75 5.06 3.15 9.84
CA VAL A 75 5.13 4.62 10.03
C VAL A 75 3.85 5.13 10.67
N ARG A 76 4.00 5.75 11.85
CA ARG A 76 2.88 6.39 12.57
C ARG A 76 2.74 7.87 12.20
N PRO A 77 1.54 8.47 12.36
CA PRO A 77 1.38 9.91 12.24
C PRO A 77 2.35 10.65 13.18
N ARG A 78 2.92 11.76 12.69
CA ARG A 78 3.69 12.68 13.53
C ARG A 78 2.80 13.19 14.66
N CYS A 79 3.34 13.27 15.86
CA CYS A 79 2.61 13.70 17.06
C CYS A 79 1.36 12.85 17.37
N ALA A 80 1.34 11.59 16.93
CA ALA A 80 0.30 10.59 17.21
C ALA A 80 -0.32 10.64 18.62
N PRO A 81 0.44 10.68 19.73
CA PRO A 81 -0.16 10.71 21.06
C PRO A 81 -0.92 12.02 21.33
N TRP A 82 -0.41 13.15 20.81
CA TRP A 82 -1.04 14.46 20.98
C TRP A 82 -2.31 14.60 20.14
N THR A 83 -2.28 14.16 18.88
CA THR A 83 -3.45 14.22 18.00
C THR A 83 -4.54 13.25 18.46
N LEU A 84 -4.18 12.06 18.93
CA LEU A 84 -5.11 11.11 19.55
C LEU A 84 -5.70 11.68 20.85
N GLY A 85 -4.85 12.24 21.72
CA GLY A 85 -5.29 12.87 22.96
C GLY A 85 -6.26 14.03 22.71
N ALA A 86 -5.95 14.91 21.75
CA ALA A 86 -6.83 16.00 21.35
C ALA A 86 -8.18 15.49 20.82
N GLN A 87 -8.17 14.44 19.99
CA GLN A 87 -9.39 13.85 19.45
C GLN A 87 -10.27 13.22 20.54
N ILE A 88 -9.67 12.52 21.52
CA ILE A 88 -10.38 11.96 22.68
C ILE A 88 -10.98 13.08 23.54
N VAL A 89 -10.22 14.13 23.83
CA VAL A 89 -10.70 15.27 24.63
C VAL A 89 -11.86 15.98 23.94
N LEU A 90 -11.78 16.21 22.64
CA LEU A 90 -12.87 16.84 21.88
C LEU A 90 -14.12 15.95 21.85
N ALA A 91 -13.95 14.65 21.62
CA ALA A 91 -15.06 13.70 21.58
C ALA A 91 -15.78 13.58 22.94
N LEU A 92 -15.02 13.41 24.03
CA LEU A 92 -15.60 13.31 25.38
C LEU A 92 -16.11 14.66 25.90
N GLY A 93 -15.46 15.77 25.52
CA GLY A 93 -15.88 17.11 25.91
C GLY A 93 -17.26 17.49 25.35
N VAL A 94 -17.56 17.08 24.11
CA VAL A 94 -18.89 17.27 23.52
C VAL A 94 -19.94 16.41 24.22
N LEU A 95 -19.59 15.20 24.66
CA LEU A 95 -20.50 14.31 25.39
C LEU A 95 -20.93 14.89 26.77
N ALA A 96 -20.10 15.76 27.34
CA ALA A 96 -20.37 16.45 28.60
C ALA A 96 -21.31 17.66 28.45
N LEU A 97 -21.72 18.03 27.22
CA LEU A 97 -22.63 19.16 27.01
C LEU A 97 -24.05 18.87 27.55
N PRO A 98 -24.80 19.90 27.99
CA PRO A 98 -26.09 19.70 28.64
C PRO A 98 -27.20 19.19 27.72
N ASP A 99 -27.18 19.55 26.44
CA ASP A 99 -28.31 19.39 25.51
C ASP A 99 -28.46 17.96 24.93
N GLY A 100 -27.63 17.03 25.39
CA GLY A 100 -27.73 15.60 25.12
C GLY A 100 -26.39 14.95 24.78
N PRO A 101 -26.24 13.63 25.00
CA PRO A 101 -25.04 12.93 24.58
C PRO A 101 -25.02 12.78 23.06
N TYR A 102 -23.97 13.34 22.43
CA TYR A 102 -23.69 13.16 21.00
C TYR A 102 -22.48 12.24 20.81
N PRO A 103 -22.66 10.91 20.93
CA PRO A 103 -21.54 9.98 20.99
C PRO A 103 -20.87 9.75 19.63
N GLN A 104 -21.42 10.24 18.52
CA GLN A 104 -20.86 10.01 17.19
C GLN A 104 -19.41 10.49 17.08
N LEU A 105 -19.05 11.58 17.78
CA LEU A 105 -17.66 12.06 17.82
C LEU A 105 -16.70 11.06 18.50
N ALA A 106 -17.21 10.28 19.47
CA ALA A 106 -16.45 9.23 20.13
C ALA A 106 -16.11 8.07 19.18
N ALA A 107 -16.93 7.82 18.16
CA ALA A 107 -16.65 6.78 17.16
C ALA A 107 -15.33 7.01 16.43
N PHE A 108 -15.03 8.27 16.06
CA PHE A 108 -13.76 8.62 15.43
C PHE A 108 -12.58 8.43 16.40
N ALA A 109 -12.75 8.81 17.67
CA ALA A 109 -11.72 8.61 18.68
C ALA A 109 -11.45 7.10 18.89
N VAL A 110 -12.50 6.27 18.95
CA VAL A 110 -12.39 4.79 19.01
C VAL A 110 -11.68 4.25 17.76
N ALA A 111 -12.07 4.68 16.56
CA ALA A 111 -11.37 4.31 15.31
C ALA A 111 -9.88 4.65 15.38
N SER A 112 -9.57 5.87 15.84
CA SER A 112 -8.20 6.37 15.92
C SER A 112 -7.36 5.60 16.93
N THR A 113 -7.94 5.07 18.02
CA THR A 113 -7.20 4.17 18.91
C THR A 113 -6.79 2.88 18.19
N LEU A 114 -7.65 2.30 17.34
CA LEU A 114 -7.33 1.10 16.57
C LEU A 114 -6.29 1.36 15.47
N ILE A 115 -6.29 2.57 14.90
CA ILE A 115 -5.38 2.96 13.80
C ILE A 115 -3.99 3.35 14.33
N VAL A 116 -3.94 4.12 15.43
CA VAL A 116 -2.70 4.79 15.88
C VAL A 116 -1.92 3.94 16.89
N LEU A 117 -2.62 3.19 17.76
CA LEU A 117 -1.97 2.38 18.78
C LEU A 117 -1.51 1.03 18.22
N PRO A 118 -0.45 0.43 18.81
CA PRO A 118 -0.02 -0.90 18.42
C PRO A 118 -1.13 -1.95 18.61
N ALA A 119 -1.11 -3.02 17.81
CA ALA A 119 -2.13 -4.07 17.79
C ALA A 119 -2.42 -4.72 19.16
N ARG A 120 -1.48 -4.64 20.11
CA ARG A 120 -1.66 -5.13 21.49
C ARG A 120 -2.42 -4.17 22.40
N THR A 121 -2.30 -2.86 22.18
CA THR A 121 -2.90 -1.82 23.06
C THR A 121 -4.07 -1.09 22.41
N GLY A 122 -4.21 -1.13 21.08
CA GLY A 122 -5.32 -0.51 20.35
C GLY A 122 -6.68 -1.09 20.73
N PRO A 123 -6.95 -2.40 20.55
CA PRO A 123 -8.22 -3.00 20.91
C PRO A 123 -8.65 -2.79 22.37
N PRO A 124 -7.81 -3.00 23.40
CA PRO A 124 -8.24 -2.73 24.77
C PRO A 124 -8.50 -1.25 25.02
N ALA A 125 -7.74 -0.33 24.40
CA ALA A 125 -8.03 1.11 24.48
C ALA A 125 -9.35 1.50 23.81
N ALA A 126 -9.66 0.90 22.65
CA ALA A 126 -10.92 1.09 21.94
C ALA A 126 -12.12 0.63 22.79
N VAL A 127 -12.00 -0.56 23.41
CA VAL A 127 -13.01 -1.11 24.32
C VAL A 127 -13.17 -0.22 25.55
N ALA A 128 -12.06 0.23 26.16
CA ALA A 128 -12.10 1.12 27.31
C ALA A 128 -12.78 2.45 26.98
N LEU A 129 -12.44 3.08 25.84
CA LEU A 129 -13.05 4.34 25.42
C LEU A 129 -14.54 4.18 25.08
N THR A 130 -14.92 3.05 24.47
CA THR A 130 -16.33 2.72 24.23
C THR A 130 -17.08 2.54 25.55
N ALA A 131 -16.48 1.87 26.54
CA ALA A 131 -17.05 1.71 27.89
C ALA A 131 -17.17 3.04 28.64
N VAL A 132 -16.19 3.94 28.50
CA VAL A 132 -16.24 5.31 29.05
C VAL A 132 -17.39 6.09 28.42
N THR A 133 -17.56 5.99 27.10
CA THR A 133 -18.67 6.63 26.37
C THR A 133 -20.01 6.10 26.87
N ALA A 134 -20.14 4.78 27.03
CA ALA A 134 -21.32 4.12 27.59
C ALA A 134 -21.64 4.60 29.01
N GLY A 135 -20.63 4.59 29.89
CA GLY A 135 -20.77 5.01 31.28
C GLY A 135 -21.16 6.48 31.40
N ALA A 136 -20.55 7.35 30.59
CA ALA A 136 -20.88 8.77 30.55
C ALA A 136 -22.33 9.01 30.10
N MET A 137 -22.86 8.22 29.16
CA MET A 137 -24.26 8.31 28.73
C MET A 137 -25.24 7.79 29.79
N LEU A 138 -24.91 6.68 30.45
CA LEU A 138 -25.75 6.07 31.48
C LEU A 138 -25.77 6.86 32.79
N ALA A 139 -24.71 7.62 33.08
CA ALA A 139 -24.63 8.48 34.26
C ALA A 139 -25.55 9.71 34.17
N ARG A 140 -26.10 10.00 32.98
CA ARG A 140 -26.99 11.15 32.75
C ARG A 140 -28.42 10.83 33.14
N THR A 141 -29.01 11.70 33.96
CA THR A 141 -30.43 11.59 34.37
C THR A 141 -31.40 11.82 33.21
N ASP A 142 -31.00 12.65 32.24
CA ASP A 142 -31.68 12.93 30.98
C ASP A 142 -31.17 12.05 29.82
N GLY A 143 -30.38 11.02 30.14
CA GLY A 143 -29.75 10.15 29.16
C GLY A 143 -30.76 9.24 28.43
N PRO A 144 -30.33 8.58 27.34
CA PRO A 144 -31.20 7.76 26.49
C PRO A 144 -31.63 6.41 27.10
N GLY A 145 -31.36 6.20 28.39
CA GLY A 145 -31.57 4.92 29.09
C GLY A 145 -30.70 3.78 28.55
N VAL A 146 -30.90 2.57 29.08
CA VAL A 146 -30.08 1.40 28.71
C VAL A 146 -30.24 1.02 27.24
N HIS A 147 -31.48 0.95 26.75
CA HIS A 147 -31.75 0.56 25.36
C HIS A 147 -31.23 1.59 24.36
N GLY A 148 -31.51 2.88 24.58
CA GLY A 148 -31.02 3.94 23.68
C GLY A 148 -29.50 4.07 23.70
N THR A 149 -28.86 3.87 24.86
CA THR A 149 -27.39 3.78 24.95
C THR A 149 -26.86 2.61 24.12
N ALA A 150 -27.48 1.43 24.19
CA ALA A 150 -27.04 0.27 23.41
C ALA A 150 -27.12 0.52 21.89
N VAL A 151 -28.20 1.15 21.41
CA VAL A 151 -28.36 1.49 19.99
C VAL A 151 -27.31 2.50 19.54
N LEU A 152 -27.07 3.56 20.32
CA LEU A 152 -26.07 4.57 19.99
C LEU A 152 -24.64 4.03 20.06
N LEU A 153 -24.34 3.12 20.99
CA LEU A 153 -23.03 2.45 21.05
C LEU A 153 -22.81 1.52 19.87
N LEU A 154 -23.86 0.85 19.38
CA LEU A 154 -23.75 0.05 18.17
C LEU A 154 -23.32 0.92 16.99
N ASP A 155 -23.91 2.11 16.83
CA ASP A 155 -23.52 3.07 15.81
C ASP A 155 -22.05 3.51 15.98
N VAL A 156 -21.63 3.85 17.20
CA VAL A 156 -20.23 4.18 17.53
C VAL A 156 -19.26 3.09 17.10
N VAL A 157 -19.58 1.82 17.41
CA VAL A 157 -18.74 0.67 17.05
C VAL A 157 -18.70 0.46 15.53
N VAL A 158 -19.85 0.55 14.86
CA VAL A 158 -19.94 0.39 13.40
C VAL A 158 -19.11 1.45 12.69
N ILE A 159 -19.29 2.73 13.04
CA ILE A 159 -18.52 3.85 12.46
C ILE A 159 -17.03 3.63 12.73
N ALA A 160 -16.65 3.24 13.95
CA ALA A 160 -15.26 3.00 14.29
C ALA A 160 -14.62 1.88 13.44
N LEU A 161 -15.37 0.79 13.22
CA LEU A 161 -14.94 -0.33 12.38
C LEU A 161 -14.85 0.04 10.90
N VAL A 162 -15.75 0.89 10.39
CA VAL A 162 -15.69 1.40 9.01
C VAL A 162 -14.38 2.16 8.78
N PHE A 163 -14.03 3.11 9.66
CA PHE A 163 -12.79 3.86 9.52
C PHE A 163 -11.53 3.01 9.75
N TYR A 164 -11.56 2.11 10.73
CA TYR A 164 -10.46 1.16 10.94
C TYR A 164 -10.26 0.25 9.72
N GLY A 165 -11.35 -0.32 9.19
CA GLY A 165 -11.33 -1.18 8.00
C GLY A 165 -10.82 -0.44 6.77
N LEU A 166 -11.24 0.81 6.57
CA LEU A 166 -10.77 1.66 5.49
C LEU A 166 -9.25 1.94 5.60
N ALA A 167 -8.75 2.28 6.78
CA ALA A 167 -7.32 2.47 7.02
C ALA A 167 -6.52 1.16 6.81
N LEU A 168 -7.05 0.02 7.26
CA LEU A 168 -6.43 -1.28 7.08
C LEU A 168 -6.35 -1.67 5.59
N LEU A 169 -7.46 -1.57 4.86
CA LEU A 169 -7.52 -1.93 3.44
C LEU A 169 -6.59 -1.07 2.60
N THR A 170 -6.55 0.24 2.84
CA THR A 170 -5.63 1.14 2.12
C THR A 170 -4.17 0.81 2.39
N GLY A 171 -3.82 0.46 3.63
CA GLY A 171 -2.48 -0.05 3.98
C GLY A 171 -2.14 -1.37 3.27
N LEU A 172 -3.05 -2.34 3.26
CA LEU A 172 -2.85 -3.64 2.60
C LEU A 172 -2.67 -3.49 1.09
N VAL A 173 -3.46 -2.64 0.43
CA VAL A 173 -3.33 -2.37 -1.01
C VAL A 173 -1.94 -1.80 -1.31
N HIS A 174 -1.41 -0.93 -0.44
CA HIS A 174 -0.07 -0.39 -0.61
C HIS A 174 1.02 -1.46 -0.46
N GLN A 175 0.93 -2.32 0.56
CA GLN A 175 1.86 -3.43 0.77
C GLN A 175 1.90 -4.41 -0.40
N VAL A 176 0.74 -4.76 -0.94
CA VAL A 176 0.66 -5.67 -2.11
C VAL A 176 1.33 -5.05 -3.33
N ARG A 177 1.22 -3.74 -3.51
CA ARG A 177 1.86 -3.02 -4.62
C ARG A 177 3.37 -3.02 -4.47
N GLU A 178 3.89 -2.63 -3.31
CA GLU A 178 5.32 -2.65 -3.03
C GLU A 178 5.92 -4.05 -3.23
N ALA A 179 5.22 -5.08 -2.76
CA ALA A 179 5.65 -6.47 -2.95
C ALA A 179 5.68 -6.88 -4.44
N ARG A 180 4.68 -6.47 -5.24
CA ARG A 180 4.65 -6.75 -6.68
C ARG A 180 5.78 -6.05 -7.43
N GLU A 181 6.07 -4.80 -7.10
CA GLU A 181 7.18 -4.04 -7.70
C GLU A 181 8.55 -4.66 -7.32
N ALA A 182 8.71 -5.06 -6.07
CA ALA A 182 9.89 -5.80 -5.61
C ALA A 182 10.05 -7.15 -6.35
N LEU A 183 8.97 -7.91 -6.54
CA LEU A 183 9.02 -9.17 -7.28
C LEU A 183 9.35 -8.96 -8.77
N ALA A 184 8.79 -7.94 -9.41
CA ALA A 184 9.06 -7.61 -10.80
C ALA A 184 10.55 -7.24 -11.01
N SER A 185 11.10 -6.38 -10.15
CA SER A 185 12.52 -6.02 -10.20
C SER A 185 13.45 -7.23 -9.96
N LEU A 186 13.10 -8.12 -9.02
CA LEU A 186 13.84 -9.36 -8.78
C LEU A 186 13.76 -10.31 -9.97
N ALA A 187 12.61 -10.41 -10.64
CA ALA A 187 12.46 -11.23 -11.84
C ALA A 187 13.39 -10.73 -12.97
N VAL A 188 13.40 -9.42 -13.22
CA VAL A 188 14.30 -8.80 -14.22
C VAL A 188 15.78 -9.03 -13.85
N ALA A 189 16.16 -8.90 -12.58
CA ALA A 189 17.54 -9.13 -12.16
C ALA A 189 17.96 -10.60 -12.30
N ARG A 190 17.05 -11.55 -12.01
CA ARG A 190 17.29 -12.99 -12.22
C ARG A 190 17.45 -13.31 -13.70
N GLU A 191 16.61 -12.73 -14.55
CA GLU A 191 16.68 -12.87 -16.00
C GLU A 191 18.04 -12.42 -16.52
N ARG A 192 18.46 -11.21 -16.13
CA ARG A 192 19.77 -10.65 -16.50
C ARG A 192 20.94 -11.54 -16.05
N ARG A 193 20.88 -12.09 -14.83
CA ARG A 193 21.90 -13.03 -14.34
C ARG A 193 21.91 -14.34 -15.13
N ARG A 194 20.73 -14.86 -15.52
CA ARG A 194 20.67 -16.06 -16.34
C ARG A 194 21.30 -15.81 -17.71
N ILE A 195 20.90 -14.74 -18.39
CA ILE A 195 21.49 -14.33 -19.69
C ILE A 195 23.00 -14.16 -19.58
N ALA A 196 23.50 -13.49 -18.53
CA ALA A 196 24.94 -13.31 -18.35
C ALA A 196 25.69 -14.65 -18.19
N ARG A 197 25.10 -15.62 -17.49
CA ARG A 197 25.67 -16.97 -17.34
C ARG A 197 25.64 -17.73 -18.67
N ASP A 198 24.50 -17.74 -19.36
CA ASP A 198 24.35 -18.42 -20.64
C ASP A 198 25.35 -17.87 -21.68
N VAL A 199 25.53 -16.53 -21.71
CA VAL A 199 26.54 -15.87 -22.54
C VAL A 199 27.96 -16.25 -22.11
N HIS A 200 28.25 -16.27 -20.80
CA HIS A 200 29.57 -16.66 -20.31
C HIS A 200 29.90 -18.12 -20.65
N ASP A 201 28.95 -19.03 -20.52
CA ASP A 201 29.15 -20.46 -20.81
C ASP A 201 29.38 -20.68 -22.31
N LEU A 202 28.59 -20.02 -23.18
CA LEU A 202 28.77 -20.03 -24.63
C LEU A 202 30.16 -19.51 -25.04
N LEU A 203 30.58 -18.38 -24.47
CA LEU A 203 31.89 -17.80 -24.78
C LEU A 203 33.05 -18.62 -24.19
N GLY A 204 32.91 -19.11 -22.96
CA GLY A 204 33.95 -19.88 -22.28
C GLY A 204 34.30 -21.17 -23.03
N HIS A 205 33.28 -21.93 -23.46
CA HIS A 205 33.49 -23.14 -24.26
C HIS A 205 34.05 -22.82 -25.65
N GLY A 206 33.49 -21.82 -26.34
CA GLY A 206 33.94 -21.42 -27.66
C GLY A 206 35.40 -20.95 -27.68
N LEU A 207 35.79 -20.09 -26.74
CA LEU A 207 37.16 -19.58 -26.61
C LEU A 207 38.15 -20.70 -26.25
N SER A 208 37.77 -21.62 -25.36
CA SER A 208 38.61 -22.77 -25.01
C SER A 208 38.88 -23.67 -26.22
N ALA A 209 37.85 -23.95 -27.05
CA ALA A 209 38.00 -24.75 -28.26
C ALA A 209 38.85 -24.05 -29.33
N ILE A 210 38.71 -22.73 -29.48
CA ILE A 210 39.55 -21.92 -30.38
C ILE A 210 41.01 -21.95 -29.92
N ALA A 211 41.27 -21.75 -28.62
CA ALA A 211 42.61 -21.79 -28.05
C ALA A 211 43.27 -23.17 -28.27
N LEU A 212 42.54 -24.26 -27.99
CA LEU A 212 43.03 -25.62 -28.20
C LEU A 212 43.37 -25.91 -29.68
N LYS A 213 42.54 -25.46 -30.62
CA LYS A 213 42.82 -25.60 -32.06
C LYS A 213 44.02 -24.76 -32.51
N GLY A 214 44.20 -23.58 -31.92
CA GLY A 214 45.41 -22.76 -32.13
C GLY A 214 46.68 -23.44 -31.62
N GLU A 215 46.64 -24.05 -30.42
CA GLU A 215 47.76 -24.83 -29.89
C GLU A 215 48.09 -26.05 -30.75
N LEU A 216 47.07 -26.77 -31.24
CA LEU A 216 47.27 -27.89 -32.16
C LEU A 216 47.91 -27.44 -33.47
N ALA A 217 47.48 -26.31 -34.04
CA ALA A 217 48.09 -25.76 -35.25
C ALA A 217 49.58 -25.39 -35.03
N ALA A 218 49.93 -24.87 -33.85
CA ALA A 218 51.29 -24.48 -33.53
C ALA A 218 52.23 -25.68 -33.29
N ARG A 219 51.69 -26.84 -32.90
CA ARG A 219 52.45 -28.06 -32.59
C ARG A 219 52.45 -29.10 -33.71
N ASP A 220 51.61 -28.98 -34.74
CA ASP A 220 51.50 -29.95 -35.83
C ASP A 220 52.58 -29.70 -36.90
N PRO A 221 53.53 -30.65 -37.12
CA PRO A 221 54.62 -30.48 -38.07
C PRO A 221 54.19 -30.56 -39.54
N ASP A 222 52.98 -31.07 -39.82
CA ASP A 222 52.41 -31.10 -41.16
C ASP A 222 51.70 -29.77 -41.47
N ALA A 223 52.29 -28.97 -42.37
CA ALA A 223 51.77 -27.66 -42.75
C ALA A 223 50.32 -27.70 -43.26
N LEU A 224 49.91 -28.77 -43.93
CA LEU A 224 48.55 -28.92 -44.44
C LEU A 224 47.56 -29.15 -43.30
N ARG A 225 47.93 -29.95 -42.29
CA ARG A 225 47.11 -30.18 -41.10
C ARG A 225 47.06 -28.96 -40.19
N ALA A 226 48.19 -28.26 -40.00
CA ALA A 226 48.25 -27.00 -39.26
C ALA A 226 47.31 -25.94 -39.85
N ALA A 227 47.29 -25.79 -41.19
CA ALA A 227 46.35 -24.91 -41.88
C ALA A 227 44.87 -25.35 -41.66
N GLY A 228 44.61 -26.66 -41.61
CA GLY A 228 43.30 -27.22 -41.28
C GLY A 228 42.81 -26.83 -39.88
N HIS A 229 43.67 -26.93 -38.86
CA HIS A 229 43.34 -26.53 -37.48
C HIS A 229 43.08 -25.03 -37.34
N LEU A 230 43.85 -24.18 -38.05
CA LEU A 230 43.60 -22.73 -38.10
C LEU A 230 42.27 -22.40 -38.79
N ALA A 231 41.92 -23.11 -39.86
CA ALA A 231 40.64 -22.96 -40.53
C ALA A 231 39.46 -23.36 -39.62
N ASP A 232 39.62 -24.42 -38.81
CA ASP A 232 38.66 -24.82 -37.77
C ASP A 232 38.49 -23.74 -36.70
N ALA A 233 39.59 -23.19 -36.17
CA ALA A 233 39.56 -22.11 -35.19
C ALA A 233 38.83 -20.87 -35.73
N ALA A 234 39.11 -20.48 -36.98
CA ALA A 234 38.45 -19.35 -37.64
C ALA A 234 36.95 -19.62 -37.88
N ARG A 235 36.55 -20.87 -38.18
CA ARG A 235 35.14 -21.27 -38.27
C ARG A 235 34.42 -21.17 -36.93
N LEU A 236 35.05 -21.67 -35.85
CA LEU A 236 34.52 -21.59 -34.48
C LEU A 236 34.35 -20.13 -34.03
N ALA A 237 35.33 -19.27 -34.27
CA ALA A 237 35.25 -17.85 -33.96
C ALA A 237 34.09 -17.14 -34.69
N ARG A 238 33.93 -17.42 -36.00
CA ARG A 238 32.81 -16.87 -36.79
C ARG A 238 31.44 -17.34 -36.30
N ARG A 239 31.32 -18.61 -35.88
CA ARG A 239 30.08 -19.14 -35.29
C ARG A 239 29.75 -18.47 -33.96
N ALA A 240 30.71 -18.38 -33.02
CA ALA A 240 30.49 -17.71 -31.74
C ALA A 240 30.09 -16.23 -31.91
N LEU A 241 30.67 -15.53 -32.89
CA LEU A 241 30.27 -14.15 -33.25
C LEU A 241 28.85 -14.07 -33.83
N ALA A 242 28.42 -15.05 -34.63
CA ALA A 242 27.08 -15.12 -35.16
C ALA A 242 26.05 -15.42 -34.05
N ASP A 243 26.37 -16.34 -33.14
CA ASP A 243 25.52 -16.70 -32.00
C ASP A 243 25.35 -15.51 -31.05
N LEU A 244 26.40 -14.74 -30.77
CA LEU A 244 26.30 -13.48 -30.02
C LEU A 244 25.41 -12.44 -30.71
N ARG A 245 25.51 -12.30 -32.03
CA ARG A 245 24.69 -11.35 -32.81
C ARG A 245 23.22 -11.76 -32.88
N ALA A 246 22.91 -13.04 -32.70
CA ALA A 246 21.55 -13.57 -32.69
C ALA A 246 20.83 -13.35 -31.34
N ILE A 247 21.55 -13.00 -30.27
CA ILE A 247 20.95 -12.66 -28.97
C ILE A 247 20.29 -11.27 -29.07
N PRO A 248 18.96 -11.15 -28.92
CA PRO A 248 18.27 -9.87 -29.02
C PRO A 248 18.80 -8.86 -27.99
N GLY A 249 19.21 -7.68 -28.47
CA GLY A 249 19.83 -6.64 -27.67
C GLY A 249 18.88 -5.98 -26.67
N GLN A 250 19.01 -6.36 -25.39
CA GLN A 250 18.77 -5.45 -24.25
C GLN A 250 19.95 -5.45 -23.24
N ALA A 251 21.06 -6.13 -23.53
CA ALA A 251 22.16 -6.33 -22.57
C ALA A 251 23.47 -5.59 -22.91
N VAL A 252 23.53 -4.76 -23.95
CA VAL A 252 24.76 -4.00 -24.28
C VAL A 252 24.46 -2.53 -24.52
N THR A 253 23.95 -1.87 -23.50
CA THR A 253 24.32 -0.46 -23.23
C THR A 253 25.20 -0.49 -21.98
N LEU A 254 26.37 -1.11 -22.12
CA LEU A 254 27.49 -0.77 -21.25
C LEU A 254 27.98 0.58 -21.77
N THR A 255 27.54 1.65 -21.12
CA THR A 255 28.23 2.94 -21.16
C THR A 255 29.65 2.71 -20.66
N LEU A 256 30.61 2.75 -21.59
CA LEU A 256 31.96 3.20 -21.30
C LEU A 256 31.95 4.72 -21.11
#